data_AF-A0A9E3EDW8-F1
#
_entry.id   AF-A0A9E3EDW8-F1
#
_cell.length_a   1.000
_cell.length_b   1.000
_cell.length_c   1.000
_cell.angle_alpha   90.00
_cell.angle_beta   90.00
_cell.angle_gamma   90.00
#
_symmetry.space_group_name_H-M   'P 1'
#
loop_
_entity.id
_entity.type
_entity.pdbx_description
1 polymer ?
#
loop_
_entity_poly.entity_id
_entity_poly.type
_entity_poly.pdbx_seq_one_letter_code
_entity_poly.pdbx_strand_id
1 'polypeptide(L)' 'MALNQRRILKGLALAAPGVKPFASDFVRRFNLSTTSSAQRAIEGLLHRDLIERDDGSFVISDRFFRLWIRHAEEQ' A
#
# COMPACT_ATOMS: atom_id res chain seq x y z
N MET A 1 1.52 -9.96 9.88
CA MET A 1 0.87 -8.97 8.99
C MET A 1 0.17 -9.73 7.86
N ALA A 2 -1.02 -9.33 7.42
CA ALA A 2 -1.77 -10.07 6.40
C ALA A 2 -1.16 -9.90 4.99
N LEU A 3 -1.36 -10.89 4.10
CA LEU A 3 -0.79 -10.87 2.74
C LEU A 3 -1.20 -9.63 1.94
N ASN A 4 -2.48 -9.26 1.98
CA ASN A 4 -2.98 -8.08 1.26
C ASN A 4 -2.45 -6.77 1.87
N GLN A 5 -2.21 -6.71 3.18
CA GLN A 5 -1.54 -5.55 3.79
C GLN A 5 -0.11 -5.39 3.27
N ARG A 6 0.64 -6.49 3.15
CA ARG A 6 1.98 -6.48 2.56
C ARG A 6 1.96 -6.02 1.10
N ARG A 7 0.98 -6.49 0.33
CA ARG A 7 0.79 -6.08 -1.07
C ARG A 7 0.47 -4.59 -1.19
N ILE A 8 -0.38 -4.03 -0.32
CA ILE A 8 -0.64 -2.59 -0.26
C ILE A 8 0.64 -1.82 0.04
N LEU A 9 1.40 -2.19 1.09
CA LEU A 9 2.64 -1.50 1.45
C LEU A 9 3.66 -1.53 0.30
N LYS A 10 3.85 -2.70 -0.33
CA LYS A 10 4.68 -2.81 -1.54
C LYS A 10 4.19 -1.87 -2.64
N GLY A 11 2.88 -1.82 -2.86
CA GLY A 11 2.29 -0.96 -3.88
C GLY A 11 2.51 0.53 -3.63
N LEU A 12 2.30 1.00 -2.40
CA LEU A 12 2.54 2.39 -2.01
C LEU A 12 4.03 2.75 -2.00
N ALA A 13 4.91 1.79 -1.69
CA ALA A 13 6.34 2.00 -1.71
C ALA A 13 6.89 2.19 -3.13
N LEU A 14 6.39 1.40 -4.09
CA LEU A 14 6.88 1.39 -5.47
C LEU A 14 6.12 2.38 -6.39
N ALA A 15 4.93 2.82 -6.02
CA ALA A 15 4.16 3.77 -6.81
C ALA A 15 4.61 5.22 -6.61
N ALA A 16 4.22 6.07 -7.58
CA ALA A 16 4.28 7.52 -7.43
C ALA A 16 3.29 7.99 -6.35
N PRO A 17 3.53 9.16 -5.73
CA PRO A 17 2.56 9.80 -4.84
C PRO A 17 1.18 9.96 -5.51
N GLY A 18 0.11 9.93 -4.72
CA GLY A 18 -1.27 10.07 -5.23
C GLY A 18 -1.84 8.82 -5.91
N VAL A 19 -1.20 7.65 -5.81
CA VAL A 19 -1.69 6.42 -6.43
C VAL A 19 -3.05 6.01 -5.88
N LYS A 20 -4.00 5.62 -6.73
CA LYS A 20 -5.33 5.17 -6.29
C LYS A 20 -5.30 3.67 -5.96
N PRO A 21 -5.31 3.22 -4.69
CA PRO A 21 -5.09 1.81 -4.37
C PRO A 21 -6.28 0.91 -4.72
N PHE A 22 -7.44 1.53 -4.96
CA PHE A 22 -8.66 0.85 -5.39
C PHE A 22 -8.85 0.85 -6.91
N ALA A 23 -7.99 1.53 -7.67
CA ALA A 23 -8.06 1.49 -9.12
C ALA A 23 -7.71 0.08 -9.63
N SER A 24 -8.43 -0.36 -10.67
CA SER A 24 -8.26 -1.70 -11.25
C SER A 24 -6.81 -2.02 -11.62
N ASP A 25 -6.07 -1.03 -12.13
CA ASP A 25 -4.65 -1.18 -12.48
C ASP A 25 -3.77 -1.45 -11.25
N PHE A 26 -4.03 -0.77 -10.13
CA PHE A 26 -3.29 -1.00 -8.88
C PHE A 26 -3.60 -2.38 -8.30
N VAL A 27 -4.90 -2.74 -8.26
CA VAL A 27 -5.38 -4.04 -7.78
C VAL A 27 -4.73 -5.17 -8.58
N ARG A 28 -4.68 -5.05 -9.91
CA ARG A 28 -4.02 -6.03 -10.80
C ARG A 28 -2.51 -6.05 -10.59
N ARG A 29 -1.84 -4.88 -10.62
CA ARG A 29 -0.38 -4.77 -10.50
C ARG A 29 0.17 -5.37 -9.21
N PHE A 30 -0.56 -5.24 -8.10
CA PHE A 30 -0.14 -5.78 -6.80
C PHE A 30 -0.91 -7.04 -6.38
N ASN A 31 -1.61 -7.66 -7.33
CA ASN A 31 -2.31 -8.93 -7.20
C ASN A 31 -3.26 -8.99 -5.97
N LEU A 32 -4.02 -7.92 -5.74
CA LEU A 32 -5.01 -7.84 -4.66
C LEU A 32 -6.22 -8.70 -5.03
N SER A 33 -6.65 -9.56 -4.11
CA SER A 33 -7.66 -10.60 -4.38
C SER A 33 -9.03 -10.04 -4.80
N THR A 34 -9.48 -8.99 -4.12
CA THR A 34 -10.77 -8.32 -4.31
C THR A 34 -10.70 -6.89 -3.77
N THR A 35 -11.60 -6.01 -4.21
CA THR A 35 -11.73 -4.64 -3.65
C THR A 35 -12.04 -4.65 -2.15
N SER A 36 -12.91 -5.55 -1.69
CA SER A 36 -13.26 -5.68 -0.26
C SER A 36 -12.06 -6.10 0.60
N SER A 37 -11.21 -6.98 0.08
CA SER A 37 -9.99 -7.40 0.79
C SER A 37 -8.91 -6.31 0.77
N ALA A 38 -8.84 -5.49 -0.28
CA ALA A 38 -7.99 -4.30 -0.32
C ALA A 38 -8.43 -3.25 0.71
N GLN A 39 -9.74 -3.00 0.82
CA GLN A 39 -10.29 -2.06 1.80
C GLN A 39 -9.99 -2.48 3.24
N ARG A 40 -10.22 -3.76 3.57
CA ARG A 40 -9.86 -4.35 4.88
C ARG A 40 -8.36 -4.25 5.16
N ALA A 41 -7.51 -4.46 4.15
CA ALA A 41 -6.07 -4.31 4.30
C ALA A 41 -5.67 -2.87 4.63
N ILE A 42 -6.23 -1.89 3.91
CA ILE A 42 -6.00 -0.45 4.14
C ILE A 42 -6.49 -0.03 5.53
N GLU A 43 -7.69 -0.46 5.93
CA GLU A 43 -8.25 -0.20 7.26
C GLU A 43 -7.30 -0.70 8.38
N GLY A 44 -6.80 -1.92 8.25
CA GLY A 44 -5.87 -2.47 9.23
C GLY A 44 -4.47 -1.85 9.19
N LEU A 45 -4.06 -1.21 8.10
CA LEU A 45 -2.80 -0.46 8.01
C LEU A 45 -2.94 0.94 8.61
N LEU A 46 -4.07 1.63 8.38
CA LEU A 46 -4.42 2.90 9.01
C LEU A 46 -4.49 2.75 10.53
N HIS A 47 -5.18 1.72 11.04
CA HIS A 47 -5.28 1.45 12.48
C HIS A 47 -3.92 1.21 13.15
N ARG A 48 -2.88 0.88 12.37
CA ARG A 48 -1.52 0.63 12.88
C ARG A 48 -0.58 1.79 12.61
N ASP A 49 -1.09 2.90 12.10
CA ASP A 49 -0.32 4.08 11.70
C ASP A 49 0.80 3.77 10.68
N LEU A 50 0.64 2.69 9.90
CA LEU A 50 1.62 2.30 8.87
C LEU A 50 1.42 3.06 7.56
N ILE A 51 0.21 3.56 7.34
CA ILE A 51 -0.14 4.44 6.22
C ILE A 51 -1.00 5.59 6.71
N GLU A 52 -0.95 6.70 6.01
CA GLU A 52 -1.77 7.89 6.23
C GLU A 52 -2.57 8.23 4.96
N ARG A 53 -3.63 9.02 5.11
CA ARG A 53 -4.38 9.57 3.97
C ARG A 53 -3.66 10.81 3.46
N ASP A 54 -3.45 10.89 2.15
CA ASP A 54 -2.76 12.00 1.50
C ASP A 54 -3.44 12.30 0.16
N ASP A 55 -3.95 13.52 -0.02
CA ASP A 55 -4.63 14.01 -1.24
C ASP A 55 -5.53 12.98 -1.97
N GLY A 56 -6.48 12.38 -1.24
CA GLY A 56 -7.40 11.39 -1.81
C GLY A 56 -6.78 10.00 -2.11
N SER A 57 -5.54 9.79 -1.67
CA SER A 57 -4.72 8.59 -1.76
C SER A 57 -4.20 8.19 -0.36
N PHE A 58 -3.15 7.38 -0.33
CA PHE A 58 -2.48 6.90 0.88
C PHE A 58 -0.97 6.91 0.69
N VAL A 59 -0.24 7.27 1.74
CA VAL A 59 1.22 7.22 1.81
C VAL A 59 1.66 6.38 2.99
N ILE A 60 2.87 5.82 2.93
CA ILE A 60 3.48 5.15 4.08
C ILE A 60 3.97 6.24 5.02
N SER A 61 3.53 6.22 6.28
CA SER A 61 3.76 7.27 7.27
C SER A 61 5.26 7.49 7.52
N ASP A 62 6.02 6.40 7.65
CA ASP A 62 7.46 6.44 7.85
C ASP A 62 8.22 6.39 6.51
N ARG A 63 8.97 7.46 6.21
CA ARG A 63 9.77 7.58 4.99
C ARG A 63 10.89 6.53 4.91
N PHE A 64 11.54 6.19 6.02
CA PHE A 64 12.58 5.16 6.04
C PHE A 64 11.97 3.77 5.81
N PHE A 65 10.79 3.51 6.36
CA PHE A 65 10.07 2.27 6.12
C PHE A 65 9.70 2.11 4.63
N ARG A 66 9.25 3.19 3.99
CA ARG A 66 9.04 3.22 2.54
C ARG A 66 10.31 2.88 1.76
N LEU A 67 11.44 3.50 2.12
CA LEU A 67 12.73 3.27 1.46
C LEU A 67 13.23 1.84 1.68
N TRP A 68 13.05 1.29 2.87
CA TRP A 68 13.40 -0.09 3.19
C TRP A 68 12.62 -1.10 2.34
N ILE A 69 11.30 -0.90 2.19
CA ILE A 69 10.48 -1.75 1.31
C ILE A 69 10.97 -1.66 -0.14
N ARG A 70 11.31 -0.46 -0.64
CA ARG A 70 11.84 -0.30 -2.00
C ARG A 70 13.15 -1.06 -2.19
N HIS A 71 14.09 -0.92 -1.25
CA HIS A 71 15.37 -1.61 -1.32
C HIS A 71 15.22 -3.14 -1.29
N ALA A 72 14.28 -3.66 -0.50
CA ALA A 72 13.99 -5.10 -0.42
C ALA A 72 13.37 -5.69 -1.70
N GLU A 73 12.85 -4.85 -2.60
CA GLU A 73 12.23 -5.27 -3.88
C GLU A 73 13.19 -5.14 -5.07
N GLU A 74 14.33 -4.47 -4.88
CA GLU A 74 15.39 -4.30 -5.88
C GLU A 74 16.44 -5.44 -5.81
N GLN A 75 16.33 -6.33 -4.81
CA GLN A 75 17.19 -7.49 -4.54
C GLN A 75 16.48 -8.79 -4.90
#